data_AF-Q2J9X2-F1
#
_entry.id   AF-Q2J9X2-F1
#
_cell.length_a   1.000
_cell.length_b   1.000
_cell.length_c   1.000
_cell.angle_alpha   90.00
_cell.angle_beta   90.00
_cell.angle_gamma   90.00
#
_symmetry.space_group_name_H-M   'P 1'
#
loop_
_entity.id
_entity.type
_entity.pdbx_description
1 polymer ?
#
loop_
_entity_poly.entity_id
_entity_poly.type
_entity_poly.pdbx_seq_one_letter_code
_entity_poly.pdbx_strand_id
1 'polypeptide(L)' 'MQIAIMLYDRFTGLDAIGPYEILARIPGAEVIFAAARPGPARSGPTRPA' A
#
# COMPACT_ATOMS: atom_id res chain seq x y z
N MET A 1 1.93 -15.99 -4.81
CA MET A 1 2.05 -15.59 -3.38
C MET A 1 1.32 -14.27 -3.21
N GLN A 2 0.41 -14.15 -2.24
CA GLN A 2 -0.28 -12.89 -1.98
C GLN A 2 0.48 -12.04 -0.97
N ILE A 3 0.57 -10.74 -1.25
CA ILE A 3 1.23 -9.75 -0.40
C ILE A 3 0.25 -8.60 -0.17
N ALA A 4 -0.09 -8.35 1.09
CA ALA A 4 -1.03 -7.30 1.45
C ALA A 4 -0.30 -6.00 1.83
N ILE A 5 -0.69 -4.90 1.18
CA ILE A 5 -0.33 -3.54 1.59
C ILE A 5 -1.52 -2.95 2.35
N MET A 6 -1.31 -2.71 3.64
CA MET A 6 -2.36 -2.23 4.55
C MET A 6 -2.56 -0.73 4.42
N LEU A 7 -3.78 -0.33 4.05
CA LEU A 7 -4.23 1.06 4.02
C LEU A 7 -5.05 1.35 5.28
N TYR A 8 -4.59 2.31 6.07
CA TYR A 8 -5.23 2.74 7.32
C TYR A 8 -5.32 4.25 7.37
N ASP A 9 -6.12 4.81 8.29
CA ASP A 9 -6.28 6.26 8.35
C ASP A 9 -4.94 6.99 8.57
N ARG A 10 -4.68 8.01 7.74
CA ARG A 10 -3.43 8.79 7.73
C ARG A 10 -2.14 8.00 7.45
N PHE A 11 -2.23 6.88 6.72
CA PHE A 11 -1.03 6.24 6.16
C PHE A 11 -0.26 7.21 5.24
N THR A 12 1.06 7.06 5.17
CA THR A 12 1.89 7.81 4.23
C THR A 12 1.84 7.15 2.85
N GLY A 13 1.49 7.91 1.81
CA GLY A 13 1.37 7.35 0.46
C GLY A 13 2.66 6.70 -0.04
N LEU A 14 3.82 7.29 0.30
CA LEU A 14 5.13 6.77 -0.11
C LEU A 14 5.45 5.42 0.54
N ASP A 15 5.01 5.17 1.77
CA ASP A 15 5.22 3.89 2.45
C ASP A 15 4.41 2.75 1.83
N ALA A 16 3.31 3.06 1.14
CA ALA A 16 2.54 2.09 0.37
C ALA A 16 3.11 1.90 -1.04
N ILE A 17 3.49 3.00 -1.72
CA ILE A 17 3.98 2.95 -3.11
C ILE A 17 5.40 2.39 -3.19
N GLY A 18 6.30 2.73 -2.27
CA GLY A 18 7.69 2.26 -2.29
C GLY A 18 7.81 0.73 -2.33
N PRO A 19 7.17 0.00 -1.40
CA PRO A 19 7.11 -1.46 -1.46
C PRO A 19 6.36 -1.98 -2.69
N TYR A 20 5.23 -1.35 -3.08
CA TYR A 20 4.45 -1.78 -4.24
C TYR A 20 5.28 -1.84 -5.53
N GLU A 21 6.12 -0.82 -5.79
CA GLU A 21 6.92 -0.72 -7.02
C GLU A 21 7.86 -1.91 -7.25
N ILE A 22 8.37 -2.49 -6.16
CA ILE A 22 9.28 -3.64 -6.18
C ILE A 22 8.49 -4.94 -6.14
N LEU A 23 7.55 -5.06 -5.20
CA LEU A 23 6.84 -6.30 -4.92
C LEU A 23 5.90 -6.71 -6.07
N ALA A 24 5.30 -5.75 -6.76
CA ALA A 24 4.43 -6.02 -7.91
C ALA A 24 5.18 -6.60 -9.13
N ARG A 25 6.52 -6.53 -9.15
CA ARG A 25 7.36 -7.05 -10.24
C ARG A 25 7.84 -8.47 -10.00
N ILE A 26 7.60 -9.04 -8.82
CA ILE A 26 8.03 -10.41 -8.49
C ILE A 26 7.16 -11.41 -9.26
N PRO A 27 7.75 -12.32 -10.07
CA PRO A 27 6.98 -13.32 -10.80
C PRO A 27 6.11 -14.17 -9.86
N GLY A 28 4.83 -14.28 -10.16
CA GLY A 28 3.86 -15.03 -9.36
C GLY A 28 3.47 -14.36 -8.03
N ALA A 29 3.87 -13.13 -7.78
CA ALA A 29 3.34 -12.32 -6.68
C ALA A 29 2.04 -11.61 -7.09
N GLU A 30 1.12 -11.51 -6.13
CA GLU A 30 -0.11 -10.74 -6.25
C GLU A 30 -0.14 -9.74 -5.10
N VAL A 31 0.01 -8.46 -5.41
CA VAL A 31 -0.07 -7.39 -4.41
C VAL A 31 -1.51 -6.92 -4.30
N ILE A 32 -2.08 -7.00 -3.10
CA ILE A 32 -3.44 -6.54 -2.79
C ILE A 32 -3.42 -5.38 -1.81
N PHE A 33 -4.32 -4.43 -1.99
CA PHE A 33 -4.56 -3.36 -1.00
C PHE A 33 -5.66 -3.81 -0.05
N ALA A 34 -5.33 -3.88 1.25
CA ALA A 34 -6.27 -4.23 2.30
C ALA A 34 -6.64 -2.99 3.11
N ALA A 35 -7.87 -2.92 3.62
CA ALA A 35 -8.39 -1.83 4.44
C ALA A 35 -9.39 -2.38 5.46
N ALA A 36 -9.58 -1.68 6.58
CA ALA A 36 -10.60 -2.05 7.58
C ALA A 36 -12.03 -1.95 7.03
N ARG A 37 -12.25 -1.15 5.97
CA ARG A 37 -13.51 -1.00 5.25
C ARG A 37 -13.26 -0.93 3.75
N PRO A 38 -14.16 -1.46 2.91
CA PRO A 38 -14.04 -1.31 1.46
C PRO A 38 -14.25 0.16 1.03
N GLY A 39 -13.65 0.53 -0.09
CA GLY A 39 -13.76 1.85 -0.70
C GLY A 39 -12.43 2.62 -0.75
N PRO A 40 -12.46 3.87 -1.24
CA PRO A 40 -11.25 4.68 -1.37
C PRO A 40 -10.60 4.95 -0.01
N ALA A 41 -9.28 4.74 0.09
CA ALA A 41 -8.48 5.15 1.23
C ALA A 41 -7.75 6.47 0.91
N ARG A 42 -7.79 7.43 1.84
CA ARG A 42 -7.09 8.70 1.69
C ARG A 42 -5.76 8.65 2.41
N SER A 43 -4.68 8.92 1.68
CA SER A 43 -3.35 9.07 2.29
C SER A 43 -3.25 10.37 3.09
N GLY A 44 -2.43 10.35 4.13
CA GLY A 44 -2.00 11.54 4.84
C GLY A 44 -1.05 12.40 4.00
N PRO A 45 -0.75 13.62 4.44
CA PRO A 45 0.27 14.45 3.81
C PRO A 45 1.63 13.78 3.95
N THR A 46 2.42 13.83 2.87
CA THR A 46 3.82 13.38 2.91
C THR A 46 4.60 14.35 3.80
N ARG A 47 5.12 13.87 4.94
CA ARG A 47 6.12 14.61 5.71
C ARG A 47 7.50 14.02 5.40
N PRO A 48 8.54 14.85 5.19
CA PRO A 48 9.90 14.33 5.20
C PRO A 48 10.16 13.68 6.56
N ALA A 49 10.81 12.52 6.52
CA ALA A 49 11.32 11.83 7.70
C ALA A 49 12.37 12.68 8.43
#